data_AF-A0A926JUA9-F1
#
_entry.id   AF-A0A926JUA9-F1
#
_cell.length_a   1.000
_cell.length_b   1.000
_cell.length_c   1.000
_cell.angle_alpha   90.00
_cell.angle_beta   90.00
_cell.angle_gamma   90.00
#
_symmetry.space_group_name_H-M   'P 1'
#
loop_
_entity.id
_entity.type
_entity.pdbx_description
1 polymer ?
#
loop_
_entity_poly.entity_id
_entity_poly.type
_entity_poly.pdbx_seq_one_letter_code
_entity_poly.pdbx_strand_id
1 'polypeptide(L)' 'MKKPQGRRKRRKGIGSVPGTLTYTGTRPEQKFYIEVIDYSRDHCSHKVYNDVKEVFEYAGSESVSWINVNGL' A
#
# COMPACT_ATOMS: atom_id res chain seq x y z
N MET A 1 16.21 -2.70 -43.10
CA MET A 1 16.39 -1.78 -41.94
C MET A 1 15.81 -2.45 -40.69
N LYS A 2 16.62 -2.78 -39.67
CA LYS A 2 16.12 -3.40 -38.43
C LYS A 2 15.46 -2.33 -37.56
N LYS A 3 14.18 -2.51 -37.19
CA LYS A 3 13.48 -1.60 -36.27
C LYS A 3 14.22 -1.58 -34.91
N PRO A 4 14.45 -0.42 -34.28
CA PRO A 4 15.06 -0.36 -32.97
C PRO A 4 14.12 -1.04 -31.97
N GLN A 5 14.56 -2.12 -31.34
CA GLN A 5 13.81 -2.75 -30.26
C GLN A 5 13.74 -1.76 -29.09
N GLY A 6 12.52 -1.32 -28.76
CA GLY A 6 12.28 -0.47 -27.60
C GLY A 6 12.87 -1.09 -26.34
N ARG A 7 13.60 -0.29 -25.55
CA ARG A 7 14.27 -0.72 -24.33
C ARG A 7 13.24 -1.32 -23.38
N ARG A 8 13.23 -2.65 -23.22
CA ARG A 8 12.36 -3.34 -22.26
C ARG A 8 12.60 -2.73 -20.87
N LYS A 9 11.53 -2.30 -20.18
CA LYS A 9 11.61 -1.87 -18.78
C LYS A 9 12.33 -2.96 -17.99
N ARG A 10 13.43 -2.58 -17.33
CA ARG A 10 14.19 -3.48 -16.46
C ARG A 10 13.23 -4.05 -15.41
N ARG A 11 13.22 -5.38 -15.26
CA ARG A 11 12.52 -6.03 -14.15
C ARG A 11 13.19 -5.58 -12.85
N LYS A 12 12.43 -4.90 -11.99
CA LYS A 12 12.85 -4.51 -10.64
C LYS A 12 13.00 -5.78 -9.78
N GLY A 13 14.01 -5.82 -8.89
CA GLY A 13 14.22 -6.93 -7.95
C GLY A 13 15.08 -8.11 -8.43
N ILE A 14 15.75 -8.03 -9.60
CA ILE A 14 16.69 -9.08 -10.03
C ILE A 14 17.94 -9.04 -9.15
N GLY A 15 18.31 -10.19 -8.57
CA GLY A 15 19.48 -10.33 -7.69
C GLY A 15 19.24 -9.91 -6.24
N SER A 16 18.01 -9.52 -5.89
CA SER A 16 17.62 -9.25 -4.51
C SER A 16 17.51 -10.55 -3.70
N VAL A 17 17.84 -10.48 -2.41
CA VAL A 17 17.67 -11.60 -1.49
C VAL A 17 16.18 -11.89 -1.26
N PRO A 18 15.80 -13.14 -0.95
CA PRO A 18 14.43 -13.46 -0.56
C PRO A 18 13.93 -12.56 0.58
N GLY A 19 12.67 -12.13 0.50
CA GLY A 19 12.06 -11.21 1.47
C GLY A 19 12.28 -9.71 1.22
N THR A 20 13.08 -9.33 0.21
CA THR A 20 13.24 -7.91 -0.16
C THR A 20 11.93 -7.34 -0.70
N LEU A 21 11.34 -6.36 -0.01
CA LEU A 21 10.17 -5.63 -0.50
C LEU A 21 10.60 -4.60 -1.53
N THR A 22 10.08 -4.70 -2.76
CA THR A 22 10.39 -3.76 -3.85
C THR A 22 9.12 -3.32 -4.54
N TYR A 23 8.82 -2.02 -4.55
CA TYR A 23 7.72 -1.48 -5.32
C TYR A 23 7.98 -1.61 -6.83
N THR A 24 7.26 -2.51 -7.48
CA THR A 24 7.40 -2.77 -8.92
C THR A 24 6.47 -1.94 -9.81
N GLY A 25 5.60 -1.12 -9.22
CA GLY A 25 4.64 -0.29 -9.95
C GLY A 25 5.28 0.89 -10.69
N THR A 26 4.41 1.66 -11.34
CA THR A 26 4.77 2.77 -12.23
C THR A 26 4.27 4.13 -11.77
N ARG A 27 3.60 4.22 -10.61
CA ARG A 27 3.00 5.46 -10.09
C ARG A 27 3.65 5.84 -8.75
N PRO A 28 4.95 6.23 -8.74
CA PRO A 28 5.66 6.53 -7.50
C PRO A 28 5.23 7.85 -6.84
N GLU A 29 4.51 8.71 -7.56
CA GLU A 29 4.12 10.05 -7.09
C GLU A 29 2.76 10.06 -6.37
N GLN A 30 2.12 8.90 -6.22
CA GLN A 30 0.86 8.83 -5.50
C GLN A 30 1.10 9.10 -4.02
N LYS A 31 0.37 10.09 -3.47
CA LYS A 31 0.49 10.45 -2.06
C LYS A 31 0.10 9.24 -1.18
N PHE A 32 0.93 8.97 -0.19
CA PHE A 32 0.66 7.97 0.83
C PHE A 32 -0.42 8.45 1.81
N TYR A 33 -1.39 7.60 2.09
CA TYR A 33 -2.37 7.77 3.16
C TYR A 33 -3.07 6.43 3.45
N ILE A 34 -3.69 6.32 4.61
CA ILE A 34 -4.44 5.14 5.03
C ILE A 34 -5.87 5.57 5.35
N GLU A 35 -6.86 4.91 4.77
CA GLU A 35 -8.26 5.05 5.16
C GLU A 35 -8.64 3.89 6.07
N VAL A 36 -9.27 4.21 7.20
CA VAL A 36 -9.76 3.21 8.14
C VAL A 36 -11.25 3.42 8.33
N ILE A 37 -12.03 2.39 8.04
CA ILE A 37 -13.45 2.31 8.37
C ILE A 37 -13.58 1.28 9.48
N ASP A 38 -13.85 1.72 10.70
CA ASP A 38 -14.02 0.87 11.87
C ASP A 38 -15.48 0.84 12.30
N TYR A 39 -16.06 -0.35 12.42
CA TYR A 39 -17.48 -0.52 12.64
C TYR A 39 -17.83 -1.75 13.48
N SER A 40 -18.99 -1.63 14.12
CA SER A 40 -19.68 -2.69 14.85
C SER A 40 -21.19 -2.55 14.61
N ARG A 41 -22.01 -3.23 15.41
CA ARG A 41 -23.46 -3.02 15.39
C ARG A 41 -23.85 -1.63 15.90
N ASP A 42 -23.08 -1.07 16.82
CA ASP A 42 -23.44 0.11 17.59
C ASP A 42 -22.68 1.37 17.16
N HIS A 43 -21.58 1.20 16.40
CA HIS A 43 -20.78 2.32 15.91
C HIS A 43 -20.27 2.09 14.49
N CYS A 44 -19.99 3.20 13.80
CA CYS A 44 -19.26 3.22 12.55
C CYS A 44 -18.47 4.52 12.48
N SER A 45 -17.18 4.43 12.18
CA SER A 45 -16.29 5.58 12.05
C SER A 45 -15.44 5.46 10.79
N HIS A 46 -15.13 6.60 10.19
CA HIS A 46 -14.25 6.69 9.04
C HIS A 46 -13.20 7.78 9.30
N LYS A 47 -11.93 7.42 9.19
CA LYS A 47 -10.79 8.30 9.42
C LYS A 47 -9.70 8.09 8.38
N VAL A 48 -8.93 9.14 8.14
CA VAL A 48 -7.77 9.12 7.25
C VAL A 48 -6.52 9.44 8.05
N TYR A 49 -5.52 8.59 7.92
CA TYR A 49 -4.25 8.65 8.65
C TYR A 49 -3.09 8.86 7.68
N ASN A 50 -2.08 9.60 8.13
CA ASN A 50 -0.81 9.78 7.40
C ASN A 50 0.37 9.08 8.11
N ASP A 51 0.19 8.66 9.38
CA ASP A 51 1.16 7.87 10.12
C ASP A 51 0.62 6.44 10.29
N VAL A 52 1.44 5.45 9.93
CA VAL A 52 1.12 4.03 10.08
C VAL A 52 0.96 3.66 11.56
N LYS A 53 1.71 4.30 12.46
CA LYS A 53 1.71 3.98 13.90
C LYS A 53 0.33 4.15 14.53
N GLU A 54 -0.40 5.16 14.11
CA GLU A 54 -1.75 5.46 14.61
C GLU A 54 -2.76 4.37 14.24
N VAL A 55 -2.56 3.68 13.11
CA VAL A 55 -3.47 2.63 12.63
C VAL A 55 -3.28 1.29 13.35
N PHE A 56 -2.18 1.09 14.07
CA PHE A 56 -1.98 -0.15 14.83
C PHE A 56 -2.95 -0.30 16.00
N GLU A 57 -3.63 0.77 16.43
CA GLU A 57 -4.68 0.68 17.45
C GLU A 57 -5.85 -0.24 17.04
N TYR A 58 -6.07 -0.40 15.73
CA TYR A 58 -7.08 -1.28 15.16
C TYR A 58 -6.63 -2.74 15.05
N ALA A 59 -5.33 -3.01 15.25
CA ALA A 59 -4.81 -4.38 15.27
C ALA A 59 -5.13 -5.03 16.62
N GLY A 60 -6.16 -5.86 16.66
CA GLY A 60 -6.58 -6.59 17.87
C GLY A 60 -7.74 -5.94 18.64
N SER A 61 -8.42 -4.94 18.08
CA SER A 61 -9.71 -4.49 18.60
C SER A 61 -10.79 -5.57 18.40
N GLU A 62 -11.86 -5.50 19.19
CA GLU A 62 -13.03 -6.40 19.03
C GLU A 62 -13.97 -5.97 17.89
N SER A 63 -13.80 -4.75 17.36
CA SER A 63 -14.55 -4.22 16.23
C SER A 63 -14.01 -4.72 14.88
N VAL A 64 -14.83 -4.64 13.83
CA VAL A 64 -14.37 -4.93 12.47
C VAL A 64 -13.81 -3.66 11.86
N SER A 65 -12.53 -3.68 11.45
CA SER A 65 -11.89 -2.55 10.79
C SER A 65 -11.49 -2.90 9.36
N TRP A 66 -11.92 -2.09 8.39
CA TRP A 66 -11.41 -2.11 7.03
C TRP A 66 -10.30 -1.07 6.88
N ILE A 67 -9.08 -1.55 6.64
CA ILE A 67 -7.88 -0.72 6.48
C ILE A 67 -7.47 -0.73 5.00
N ASN A 68 -7.52 0.44 4.37
CA ASN A 68 -7.11 0.64 2.98
C ASN A 68 -5.81 1.47 2.93
N VAL A 69 -4.71 0.85 2.45
CA VAL A 69 -3.39 1.48 2.35
C VAL A 69 -3.15 1.96 0.93
N ASN A 70 -3.00 3.27 0.75
CA ASN A 70 -2.84 3.91 -0.55
C ASN A 70 -1.42 4.46 -0.76
N GLY A 71 -0.99 4.55 -2.01
CA GLY A 71 0.30 5.16 -2.38
C GLY A 71 1.53 4.30 -2.06
N LEU A 72 1.44 2.98 -2.29
CA LEU A 72 2.57 2.03 -2.24
C LEU A 72 3.48 2.15 -3.47
#